data_AF-A0AAI8GAK4-F1
#
_entry.id   AF-A0AAI8GAK4-F1
#
_cell.length_a   1.000
_cell.length_b   1.000
_cell.length_c   1.000
_cell.angle_alpha   90.00
_cell.angle_beta   90.00
_cell.angle_gamma   90.00
#
_symmetry.space_group_name_H-M   'P 1'
#
loop_
_entity.id
_entity.type
_entity.pdbx_description
1 polymer ?
#
loop_
_entity_poly.entity_id
_entity_poly.type
_entity_poly.pdbx_seq_one_letter_code
_entity_poly.pdbx_strand_id
1 'polypeptide(L)'
;MKKITSLVVLIGFLFSCSGVKQTQSMLSDGNYDGAIGKSIENLKNNKNSKGKQDYVYLLEEAFSKAKQRDLEAISLWEKEGNPNHLEKIYNTYIKLQNRQEKIQPLLPLTLIKEGRNAQFSFEDYSTPLVTTKSKLSDFLYENALKLMKTKDKISFRRAFDDFEYLNTINPGYKDCNKLMDECHLKGTDFVHVYTKNETNMVIPSRLQNDLLDFSTLGLNDKWTIYHSNKQKNTNYDFAMVVSFRGINISPEKVFEREFSKEKLIKNGTKPQLNSNGQPVKDEKGNTIMIDNMITVRSTVYEFRQNKSCSITAKIDYLNLNTNQLINTFPITSNFVFENIYANYNGDPRACDKNYLPYFNRRATSFPTNEQMIYDSGEDLKNKLKSTITRNKFRR
;
A
#
# COMPACT_ATOMS: atom_id res chain seq x y z
N MET A 1 -35.98 -36.30 -7.55
CA MET A 1 -34.97 -35.72 -8.48
C MET A 1 -35.56 -34.69 -9.45
N LYS A 2 -36.73 -34.92 -10.08
CA LYS A 2 -37.37 -33.95 -11.02
C LYS A 2 -37.65 -32.53 -10.46
N LYS A 3 -37.89 -32.39 -9.15
CA LYS A 3 -38.13 -31.08 -8.50
C LYS A 3 -36.85 -30.26 -8.27
N ILE A 4 -35.70 -30.92 -8.06
CA ILE A 4 -34.40 -30.27 -7.84
C ILE A 4 -33.84 -29.77 -9.18
N THR A 5 -33.98 -30.55 -10.26
CA THR A 5 -33.63 -30.11 -11.62
C THR A 5 -34.47 -28.92 -12.07
N SER A 6 -35.75 -28.86 -11.69
CA SER A 6 -36.62 -27.73 -12.02
C SER A 6 -36.23 -26.45 -11.27
N LEU A 7 -35.75 -26.55 -10.02
CA LEU A 7 -35.29 -25.42 -9.21
C LEU A 7 -33.93 -24.87 -9.70
N VAL A 8 -33.00 -25.73 -10.13
CA VAL A 8 -31.70 -25.32 -10.70
C VAL A 8 -31.87 -24.64 -12.06
N VAL A 9 -32.82 -25.11 -12.89
CA VAL A 9 -33.17 -24.43 -14.16
C VAL A 9 -33.81 -23.06 -13.91
N LEU A 10 -34.65 -22.91 -12.87
CA LEU A 10 -35.28 -21.64 -12.52
C LEU A 10 -34.26 -20.61 -11.99
N ILE A 11 -33.27 -21.04 -11.22
CA ILE A 11 -32.18 -20.19 -10.72
C ILE A 11 -31.23 -19.77 -11.87
N GLY A 12 -30.99 -20.65 -12.86
CA GLY A 12 -30.23 -20.31 -14.07
C GLY A 12 -30.90 -19.24 -14.95
N PHE A 13 -32.24 -19.17 -14.99
CA PHE A 13 -32.98 -18.14 -15.73
C PHE A 13 -32.90 -16.75 -15.09
N LEU A 14 -32.73 -16.64 -13.76
CA LEU A 14 -32.63 -15.35 -13.07
C LEU A 14 -31.28 -14.65 -13.29
N PHE A 15 -30.20 -15.41 -13.50
CA PHE A 15 -28.89 -14.81 -13.82
C PHE A 15 -28.81 -14.24 -15.24
N SER A 16 -29.56 -14.81 -16.20
CA SER A 16 -29.52 -14.38 -17.60
C SER A 16 -30.17 -13.01 -17.85
N CYS A 17 -31.16 -12.60 -17.04
CA CYS A 17 -31.85 -11.31 -17.20
C CYS A 17 -31.16 -10.13 -16.47
N SER A 18 -30.18 -10.41 -15.60
CA SER A 18 -29.50 -9.36 -14.83
C SER A 18 -28.57 -8.50 -15.70
N GLY A 19 -27.85 -9.11 -16.64
CA GLY A 19 -26.89 -8.42 -17.50
C GLY A 19 -27.52 -7.45 -18.49
N VAL A 20 -28.66 -7.81 -19.10
CA VAL A 20 -29.39 -6.93 -20.04
C VAL A 20 -29.93 -5.72 -19.30
N LYS A 21 -30.58 -5.93 -18.14
CA LYS A 21 -31.10 -4.83 -17.31
C LYS A 21 -30.00 -3.87 -16.86
N GLN A 22 -28.85 -4.40 -16.45
CA GLN A 22 -27.70 -3.59 -16.09
C GLN A 22 -27.18 -2.76 -17.28
N THR A 23 -27.08 -3.37 -18.46
CA THR A 23 -26.64 -2.69 -19.69
C THR A 23 -27.64 -1.60 -20.10
N GLN A 24 -28.94 -1.86 -19.94
CA GLN A 24 -29.99 -0.88 -20.17
C GLN A 24 -29.94 0.28 -19.17
N SER A 25 -29.65 0.01 -17.89
CA SER A 25 -29.40 1.06 -16.90
C SER A 25 -28.25 1.95 -17.34
N MET A 26 -27.10 1.36 -17.70
CA MET A 26 -25.93 2.11 -18.17
C MET A 26 -26.27 3.03 -19.36
N LEU A 27 -27.07 2.55 -20.30
CA LEU A 27 -27.55 3.33 -21.45
C LEU A 27 -28.45 4.50 -21.00
N SER A 28 -29.42 4.25 -20.12
CA SER A 28 -30.32 5.28 -19.59
C SER A 28 -29.59 6.33 -18.74
N ASP A 29 -28.56 5.92 -18.01
CA ASP A 29 -27.74 6.77 -17.14
C ASP A 29 -26.69 7.58 -17.92
N GLY A 30 -26.62 7.43 -19.25
CA GLY A 30 -25.65 8.12 -20.12
C GLY A 30 -24.25 7.49 -20.13
N ASN A 31 -24.05 6.35 -19.48
CA ASN A 31 -22.83 5.56 -19.52
C ASN A 31 -22.78 4.67 -20.78
N TYR A 32 -22.73 5.31 -21.94
CA TYR A 32 -22.74 4.62 -23.23
C TYR A 32 -21.52 3.72 -23.44
N ASP A 33 -20.33 4.13 -22.99
CA ASP A 33 -19.11 3.32 -23.09
C ASP A 33 -19.20 2.03 -22.27
N GLY A 34 -19.80 2.10 -21.08
CA GLY A 34 -20.10 0.92 -20.26
C GLY A 34 -21.10 0.00 -20.96
N ALA A 35 -22.18 0.55 -21.52
CA ALA A 35 -23.18 -0.21 -22.26
C ALA A 35 -22.58 -0.90 -23.50
N ILE A 36 -21.77 -0.19 -24.30
CA ILE A 36 -21.04 -0.74 -25.45
C ILE A 36 -20.12 -1.88 -24.99
N GLY A 37 -19.31 -1.65 -23.96
CA GLY A 37 -18.38 -2.66 -23.45
C GLY A 37 -19.09 -3.93 -22.99
N LYS A 38 -20.20 -3.78 -22.26
CA LYS A 38 -20.98 -4.92 -21.75
C LYS A 38 -21.69 -5.68 -22.87
N SER A 39 -22.25 -4.98 -23.85
CA SER A 39 -22.86 -5.62 -25.02
C SER A 39 -21.82 -6.38 -25.84
N ILE A 40 -20.65 -5.79 -26.10
CA ILE A 40 -19.55 -6.46 -26.83
C ILE A 40 -19.11 -7.72 -26.09
N GLU A 41 -18.87 -7.65 -24.78
CA GLU A 41 -18.48 -8.80 -23.96
C GLU A 41 -19.47 -9.96 -24.10
N ASN A 42 -20.77 -9.67 -24.01
CA ASN A 42 -21.82 -10.67 -24.14
C ASN A 42 -21.96 -11.20 -25.56
N LEU A 43 -21.68 -10.39 -26.58
CA LEU A 43 -21.78 -10.78 -27.99
C LEU A 43 -20.55 -11.53 -28.52
N LYS A 44 -19.41 -11.55 -27.81
CA LYS A 44 -18.20 -12.28 -28.24
C LYS A 44 -18.46 -13.75 -28.59
N ASN A 45 -19.29 -14.43 -27.81
CA ASN A 45 -19.63 -15.84 -28.01
C ASN A 45 -21.06 -15.98 -28.51
N ASN A 46 -21.32 -16.72 -29.59
CA ASN A 46 -22.67 -16.95 -30.11
C ASN A 46 -23.45 -15.65 -30.44
N LYS A 47 -22.80 -14.71 -31.13
CA LYS A 47 -23.35 -13.37 -31.49
C LYS A 47 -24.72 -13.39 -32.17
N ASN A 48 -25.07 -14.47 -32.86
CA ASN A 48 -26.33 -14.64 -33.59
C ASN A 48 -27.43 -15.36 -32.79
N SER A 49 -27.21 -15.68 -31.52
CA SER A 49 -28.18 -16.41 -30.70
C SER A 49 -29.41 -15.56 -30.34
N LYS A 50 -30.60 -16.18 -30.31
CA LYS A 50 -31.86 -15.51 -29.95
C LYS A 50 -31.81 -14.87 -28.55
N GLY A 51 -31.16 -15.53 -27.59
CA GLY A 51 -31.03 -15.03 -26.21
C GLY A 51 -30.09 -13.84 -26.02
N LYS A 52 -29.39 -13.40 -27.08
CA LYS A 52 -28.45 -12.26 -27.04
C LYS A 52 -28.91 -11.07 -27.87
N GLN A 53 -30.12 -11.13 -28.42
CA GLN A 53 -30.64 -10.10 -29.31
C GLN A 53 -30.71 -8.71 -28.63
N ASP A 54 -31.10 -8.65 -27.35
CA ASP A 54 -31.18 -7.39 -26.62
C ASP A 54 -29.83 -6.65 -26.57
N TYR A 55 -28.71 -7.37 -26.48
CA TYR A 55 -27.38 -6.75 -26.53
C TYR A 55 -27.04 -6.16 -27.90
N VAL A 56 -27.59 -6.69 -28.99
CA VAL A 56 -27.39 -6.12 -30.33
C VAL A 56 -28.11 -4.77 -30.45
N TYR A 57 -29.36 -4.70 -29.97
CA TYR A 57 -30.12 -3.44 -29.91
C TYR A 57 -29.43 -2.40 -29.02
N LEU A 58 -29.05 -2.80 -27.81
CA LEU A 58 -28.35 -1.92 -26.87
C LEU A 58 -27.00 -1.45 -27.42
N LEU A 59 -26.28 -2.29 -28.16
CA LEU A 59 -25.02 -1.92 -28.81
C LEU A 59 -25.23 -0.89 -29.92
N GLU A 60 -26.22 -1.09 -30.80
CA GLU A 60 -26.57 -0.17 -31.88
C GLU A 60 -26.96 1.21 -31.31
N GLU A 61 -27.85 1.23 -30.32
CA GLU A 61 -28.32 2.47 -29.70
C GLU A 61 -27.22 3.19 -28.90
N ALA A 62 -26.47 2.45 -28.06
CA ALA A 62 -25.39 3.03 -27.27
C ALA A 62 -24.27 3.60 -28.15
N PHE A 63 -23.92 2.92 -29.24
CA PHE A 63 -22.94 3.43 -30.21
C PHE A 63 -23.41 4.74 -30.85
N SER A 64 -24.66 4.79 -31.34
CA SER A 64 -25.21 5.99 -31.97
C SER A 64 -25.21 7.18 -31.01
N LYS A 65 -25.71 7.00 -29.77
CA LYS A 65 -25.74 8.04 -28.74
C LYS A 65 -24.34 8.49 -28.29
N ALA A 66 -23.42 7.55 -28.10
CA ALA A 66 -22.03 7.86 -27.75
C ALA A 66 -21.33 8.68 -28.82
N LYS A 67 -21.49 8.26 -30.09
CA LYS A 67 -20.92 8.95 -31.24
C LYS A 67 -21.45 10.37 -31.33
N GLN A 68 -22.78 10.55 -31.27
CA GLN A 68 -23.41 11.87 -31.33
C GLN A 68 -22.90 12.79 -30.22
N ARG A 69 -22.97 12.35 -28.96
CA ARG A 69 -22.52 13.14 -27.80
C ARG A 69 -21.08 13.63 -27.95
N ASP A 70 -20.19 12.73 -28.35
CA ASP A 70 -18.76 13.03 -28.42
C ASP A 70 -18.43 13.95 -29.62
N LEU A 71 -19.12 13.80 -30.76
CA LEU A 71 -18.99 14.72 -31.90
C LEU A 71 -19.54 16.12 -31.60
N GLU A 72 -20.67 16.21 -30.88
CA GLU A 72 -21.22 17.50 -30.42
C GLU A 72 -20.25 18.19 -29.44
N ALA A 73 -19.64 17.44 -28.53
CA ALA A 73 -18.65 17.98 -27.59
C ALA A 73 -17.40 18.48 -28.32
N ILE A 74 -16.87 17.73 -29.29
CA ILE A 74 -15.76 18.17 -30.14
C ILE A 74 -16.13 19.46 -30.87
N SER A 75 -17.31 19.50 -31.52
CA SER A 75 -17.78 20.69 -32.24
C SER A 75 -17.85 21.93 -31.35
N LEU A 76 -18.28 21.77 -30.08
CA LEU A 76 -18.29 22.85 -29.11
C LEU A 76 -16.87 23.33 -28.78
N TRP A 77 -15.97 22.41 -28.43
CA TRP A 77 -14.61 22.75 -28.04
C TRP A 77 -13.80 23.38 -29.16
N GLU A 78 -14.01 22.94 -30.40
CA GLU A 78 -13.38 23.54 -31.58
C GLU A 78 -13.85 24.98 -31.80
N LYS A 79 -15.15 25.26 -31.61
CA LYS A 79 -15.71 26.61 -31.73
C LYS A 79 -15.21 27.57 -30.65
N GLU A 80 -14.97 27.07 -29.43
CA GLU A 80 -14.41 27.87 -28.34
C GLU A 80 -12.96 28.29 -28.60
N GLY A 81 -12.22 27.54 -29.43
CA GLY A 81 -10.86 27.88 -29.84
C GLY A 81 -9.82 27.89 -28.71
N ASN A 82 -10.14 27.33 -27.54
CA ASN A 82 -9.26 27.30 -26.39
C ASN A 82 -8.20 26.18 -26.52
N PRO A 83 -6.89 26.49 -26.53
CA PRO A 83 -5.84 25.48 -26.62
C PRO A 83 -5.89 24.41 -25.52
N ASN A 84 -6.44 24.72 -24.34
CA ASN A 84 -6.62 23.76 -23.25
C ASN A 84 -7.62 22.64 -23.58
N HIS A 85 -8.37 22.78 -24.68
CA HIS A 85 -9.28 21.74 -25.17
C HIS A 85 -8.64 20.79 -26.18
N LEU A 86 -7.43 21.07 -26.68
CA LEU A 86 -6.74 20.21 -27.66
C LEU A 86 -6.58 18.77 -27.16
N GLU A 87 -6.22 18.60 -25.88
CA GLU A 87 -6.10 17.28 -25.27
C GLU A 87 -7.46 16.57 -25.20
N LYS A 88 -8.51 17.28 -24.81
CA LYS A 88 -9.88 16.74 -24.75
C LYS A 88 -10.35 16.29 -26.13
N ILE A 89 -10.13 17.12 -27.15
CA ILE A 89 -10.51 16.83 -28.54
C ILE A 89 -9.75 15.60 -29.03
N TYR A 90 -8.42 15.56 -28.86
CA TYR A 90 -7.59 14.42 -29.27
C TYR A 90 -8.02 13.11 -28.63
N ASN A 91 -8.17 13.11 -27.29
CA ASN A 91 -8.60 11.93 -26.55
C ASN A 91 -10.03 11.49 -26.91
N THR A 92 -10.90 12.42 -27.31
CA THR A 92 -12.27 12.10 -27.74
C THR A 92 -12.29 11.48 -29.13
N TYR A 93 -11.46 11.94 -30.06
CA TYR A 93 -11.26 11.25 -31.34
C TYR A 93 -10.69 9.83 -31.15
N ILE A 94 -9.73 9.65 -30.24
CA ILE A 94 -9.22 8.30 -29.89
C ILE A 94 -10.37 7.41 -29.39
N LYS A 95 -11.23 7.92 -28.50
CA LYS A 95 -12.39 7.18 -28.01
C LYS A 95 -13.34 6.78 -29.13
N LEU A 96 -13.67 7.71 -30.03
CA LEU A 96 -14.51 7.44 -31.20
C LEU A 96 -13.93 6.31 -32.05
N GLN A 97 -12.65 6.42 -32.43
CA GLN A 97 -11.94 5.39 -33.21
C GLN A 97 -11.94 4.03 -32.49
N ASN A 98 -11.57 4.00 -31.21
CA ASN A 98 -11.54 2.78 -30.40
C ASN A 98 -12.92 2.09 -30.30
N ARG A 99 -14.03 2.83 -30.31
CA ARG A 99 -15.37 2.22 -30.34
C ARG A 99 -15.59 1.46 -31.64
N GLN A 100 -15.22 2.05 -32.78
CA GLN A 100 -15.36 1.39 -34.09
C GLN A 100 -14.52 0.11 -34.14
N GLU A 101 -13.26 0.18 -33.72
CA GLU A 101 -12.34 -0.97 -33.71
C GLU A 101 -12.81 -2.11 -32.81
N LYS A 102 -13.48 -1.80 -31.70
CA LYS A 102 -14.07 -2.83 -30.82
C LYS A 102 -15.30 -3.51 -31.44
N ILE A 103 -16.08 -2.78 -32.26
CA ILE A 103 -17.34 -3.28 -32.85
C ILE A 103 -17.07 -4.02 -34.16
N GLN A 104 -16.14 -3.53 -34.99
CA GLN A 104 -15.83 -4.07 -36.32
C GLN A 104 -15.68 -5.61 -36.36
N PRO A 105 -14.94 -6.27 -35.44
CA PRO A 105 -14.78 -7.73 -35.44
C PRO A 105 -16.09 -8.51 -35.21
N LEU A 106 -17.10 -7.88 -34.60
CA LEU A 106 -18.38 -8.52 -34.32
C LEU A 106 -19.33 -8.47 -35.51
N LEU A 107 -19.07 -7.64 -36.52
CA LEU A 107 -19.96 -7.51 -37.66
C LEU A 107 -19.88 -8.73 -38.61
N PRO A 108 -20.96 -9.02 -39.36
CA PRO A 108 -22.30 -8.46 -39.23
C PRO A 108 -23.01 -8.96 -37.95
N LEU A 109 -23.93 -8.14 -37.43
CA LEU A 109 -24.84 -8.48 -36.33
C LEU A 109 -26.29 -8.38 -36.82
N THR A 110 -27.08 -9.44 -36.66
CA THR A 110 -28.46 -9.51 -37.15
C THR A 110 -29.46 -9.18 -36.05
N LEU A 111 -30.46 -8.36 -36.40
CA LEU A 111 -31.63 -8.04 -35.59
C LEU A 111 -32.80 -8.90 -36.07
N ILE A 112 -33.01 -10.03 -35.40
CA ILE A 112 -33.89 -11.11 -35.85
C ILE A 112 -35.36 -10.64 -35.99
N LYS A 113 -35.84 -9.79 -35.08
CA LYS A 113 -37.23 -9.29 -35.13
C LYS A 113 -37.49 -8.37 -36.31
N GLU A 114 -36.46 -7.66 -36.77
CA GLU A 114 -36.56 -6.64 -37.81
C GLU A 114 -36.09 -7.15 -39.18
N GLY A 115 -35.51 -8.36 -39.24
CA GLY A 115 -35.03 -8.95 -40.48
C GLY A 115 -33.89 -8.17 -41.15
N ARG A 116 -33.16 -7.34 -40.39
CA ARG A 116 -32.05 -6.50 -40.88
C ARG A 116 -30.77 -6.71 -40.07
N ASN A 117 -29.65 -6.18 -40.58
CA ASN A 117 -28.43 -6.05 -39.79
C ASN A 117 -28.48 -4.76 -38.96
N ALA A 118 -27.87 -4.82 -37.77
CA ALA A 118 -27.57 -3.62 -36.98
C ALA A 118 -26.62 -2.70 -37.77
N GLN A 119 -26.90 -1.41 -37.74
CA GLN A 119 -26.21 -0.40 -38.51
C GLN A 119 -25.29 0.42 -37.60
N PHE A 120 -24.01 0.46 -37.96
CA PHE A 120 -23.00 1.27 -37.30
C PHE A 120 -22.43 2.23 -38.33
N SER A 121 -22.76 3.53 -38.19
CA SER A 121 -22.22 4.58 -39.06
C SER A 121 -20.76 4.85 -38.67
N PHE A 122 -19.83 4.13 -39.30
CA PHE A 122 -18.40 4.36 -39.11
C PHE A 122 -17.90 5.52 -39.95
N GLU A 123 -16.98 6.29 -39.39
CA GLU A 123 -16.31 7.41 -40.03
C GLU A 123 -14.80 7.24 -39.93
N ASP A 124 -14.06 7.87 -40.85
CA ASP A 124 -12.61 7.92 -40.79
C ASP A 124 -12.15 9.10 -39.93
N TYR A 125 -11.59 8.80 -38.76
CA TYR A 125 -11.03 9.79 -37.84
C TYR A 125 -9.51 9.97 -37.99
N SER A 126 -8.87 9.32 -38.95
CA SER A 126 -7.42 9.36 -39.14
C SER A 126 -6.88 10.78 -39.33
N THR A 127 -7.51 11.57 -40.20
CA THR A 127 -7.08 12.94 -40.50
C THR A 127 -7.29 13.89 -39.31
N PRO A 128 -8.48 13.94 -38.66
CA PRO A 128 -8.66 14.69 -37.41
C PRO A 128 -7.70 14.29 -36.29
N LEU A 129 -7.41 12.99 -36.14
CA LEU A 129 -6.47 12.47 -35.15
C LEU A 129 -5.05 12.99 -35.39
N VAL A 130 -4.52 12.83 -36.61
CA VAL A 130 -3.17 13.29 -36.95
C VAL A 130 -3.06 14.82 -36.80
N THR A 131 -4.07 15.56 -37.27
CA THR A 131 -4.09 17.02 -37.19
C THR A 131 -4.13 17.51 -35.75
N THR A 132 -5.03 16.96 -34.93
CA THR A 132 -5.16 17.36 -33.52
C THR A 132 -3.94 16.94 -32.72
N LYS A 133 -3.39 15.75 -32.98
CA LYS A 133 -2.14 15.29 -32.37
C LYS A 133 -0.98 16.25 -32.65
N SER A 134 -0.83 16.71 -33.89
CA SER A 134 0.22 17.68 -34.24
C SER A 134 0.03 18.99 -33.48
N LYS A 135 -1.18 19.57 -33.51
CA LYS A 135 -1.50 20.82 -32.80
C LYS A 135 -1.27 20.69 -31.29
N LEU A 136 -1.71 19.59 -30.70
CA LEU A 136 -1.51 19.29 -29.28
C LEU A 136 -0.03 19.14 -28.95
N SER A 137 0.74 18.45 -29.81
CA SER A 137 2.18 18.28 -29.62
C SER A 137 2.91 19.62 -29.59
N ASP A 138 2.59 20.50 -30.55
CA ASP A 138 3.16 21.85 -30.62
C ASP A 138 2.76 22.67 -29.38
N PHE A 139 1.49 22.61 -28.97
CA PHE A 139 0.99 23.32 -27.80
C PHE A 139 1.69 22.89 -26.50
N LEU A 140 1.77 21.58 -26.22
CA LEU A 140 2.41 21.04 -25.02
C LEU A 140 3.89 21.45 -24.96
N TYR A 141 4.60 21.31 -26.09
CA TYR A 141 6.00 21.69 -26.18
C TYR A 141 6.22 23.18 -25.90
N GLU A 142 5.46 24.06 -26.56
CA GLU A 142 5.57 25.51 -26.36
C GLU A 142 5.13 25.94 -24.95
N ASN A 143 4.13 25.28 -24.37
CA ASN A 143 3.70 25.54 -23.01
C ASN A 143 4.76 25.15 -21.98
N ALA A 144 5.34 23.95 -22.12
CA ALA A 144 6.43 23.48 -21.27
C ALA A 144 7.65 24.42 -21.35
N LEU A 145 8.03 24.87 -22.55
CA LEU A 145 9.10 25.86 -22.73
C LEU A 145 8.79 27.20 -22.05
N LYS A 146 7.53 27.66 -22.05
CA LYS A 146 7.13 28.87 -21.33
C LYS A 146 7.24 28.68 -19.81
N LEU A 147 6.77 27.54 -19.30
CA LEU A 147 6.86 27.18 -17.88
C LEU A 147 8.33 27.11 -17.41
N MET A 148 9.24 26.60 -18.22
CA MET A 148 10.67 26.56 -17.88
C MET A 148 11.31 27.95 -17.72
N LYS A 149 10.70 29.03 -18.24
CA LYS A 149 11.23 30.40 -18.13
C LYS A 149 10.96 31.06 -16.78
N THR A 150 9.98 30.59 -16.00
CA THR A 150 9.57 31.22 -14.73
C THR A 150 10.55 30.97 -13.58
N LYS A 151 11.50 30.04 -13.76
CA LYS A 151 12.55 29.66 -12.80
C LYS A 151 12.05 29.13 -11.44
N ASP A 152 10.76 28.80 -11.32
CA ASP A 152 10.21 28.18 -10.11
C ASP A 152 10.09 26.66 -10.28
N LYS A 153 10.32 25.92 -9.19
CA LYS A 153 10.34 24.44 -9.24
C LYS A 153 9.00 23.84 -9.64
N ILE A 154 7.87 24.47 -9.26
CA ILE A 154 6.54 23.94 -9.57
C ILE A 154 6.25 24.02 -11.06
N SER A 155 6.66 25.11 -11.72
CA SER A 155 6.55 25.23 -13.17
C SER A 155 7.43 24.24 -13.90
N PHE A 156 8.64 23.94 -13.41
CA PHE A 156 9.44 22.84 -13.97
C PHE A 156 8.75 21.47 -13.82
N ARG A 157 8.05 21.21 -12.71
CA ARG A 157 7.26 19.98 -12.55
C ARG A 157 6.12 19.89 -13.55
N ARG A 158 5.39 20.99 -13.76
CA ARG A 158 4.32 21.06 -14.77
C ARG A 158 4.86 20.90 -16.19
N ALA A 159 5.99 21.54 -16.49
CA ALA A 159 6.67 21.38 -17.78
C ALA A 159 7.11 19.93 -18.00
N PHE A 160 7.63 19.26 -16.96
CA PHE A 160 7.93 17.83 -17.01
C PHE A 160 6.68 17.01 -17.34
N ASP A 161 5.55 17.26 -16.68
CA ASP A 161 4.31 16.52 -16.93
C ASP A 161 3.80 16.73 -18.37
N ASP A 162 3.90 17.96 -18.91
CA ASP A 162 3.60 18.26 -20.32
C ASP A 162 4.52 17.49 -21.28
N PHE A 163 5.83 17.45 -21.01
CA PHE A 163 6.80 16.70 -21.81
C PHE A 163 6.61 15.18 -21.69
N GLU A 164 6.29 14.68 -20.50
CA GLU A 164 6.00 13.27 -20.25
C GLU A 164 4.79 12.84 -21.07
N TYR A 165 3.69 13.62 -21.03
CA TYR A 165 2.53 13.35 -21.85
C TYR A 165 2.81 13.48 -23.35
N LEU A 166 3.55 14.52 -23.77
CA LEU A 166 3.99 14.68 -25.16
C LEU A 166 4.76 13.46 -25.67
N ASN A 167 5.68 12.92 -24.86
CA ASN A 167 6.45 11.74 -25.23
C ASN A 167 5.59 10.48 -25.32
N THR A 168 4.49 10.37 -24.56
CA THR A 168 3.53 9.25 -24.73
C THR A 168 2.75 9.33 -26.04
N ILE A 169 2.32 10.51 -26.45
CA ILE A 169 1.51 10.67 -27.67
C ILE A 169 2.38 10.73 -28.92
N ASN A 170 3.56 11.35 -28.84
CA ASN A 170 4.46 11.60 -29.96
C ASN A 170 5.93 11.37 -29.55
N PRO A 171 6.34 10.09 -29.40
CA PRO A 171 7.70 9.76 -29.00
C PRO A 171 8.74 10.33 -29.97
N GLY A 172 9.84 10.88 -29.44
CA GLY A 172 10.91 11.47 -30.27
C GLY A 172 10.58 12.86 -30.85
N TYR A 173 9.54 13.52 -30.34
CA TYR A 173 9.23 14.89 -30.73
C TYR A 173 10.33 15.86 -30.26
N LYS A 174 11.09 16.40 -31.23
CA LYS A 174 12.19 17.35 -31.00
C LYS A 174 13.17 16.85 -29.91
N ASP A 175 13.56 17.72 -28.98
CA ASP A 175 14.45 17.47 -27.84
C ASP A 175 13.69 17.24 -26.53
N CYS A 176 12.43 16.81 -26.60
CA CYS A 176 11.54 16.58 -25.45
C CYS A 176 12.20 15.78 -24.31
N ASN A 177 12.87 14.66 -24.62
CA ASN A 177 13.50 13.82 -23.58
C ASN A 177 14.61 14.57 -22.81
N LYS A 178 15.42 15.35 -23.51
CA LYS A 178 16.49 16.15 -22.88
C LYS A 178 15.91 17.26 -21.99
N LEU A 179 14.85 17.93 -22.47
CA LEU A 179 14.17 18.97 -21.70
C LEU A 179 13.43 18.40 -20.49
N MET A 180 12.91 17.18 -20.61
CA MET A 180 12.30 16.43 -19.51
C MET A 180 13.33 16.14 -18.40
N ASP A 181 14.55 15.69 -18.75
CA ASP A 181 15.63 15.50 -17.76
C ASP A 181 16.02 16.81 -17.07
N GLU A 182 16.08 17.91 -17.82
CA GLU A 182 16.36 19.24 -17.28
C GLU A 182 15.25 19.71 -16.33
N CYS A 183 13.98 19.52 -16.71
CA CYS A 183 12.83 19.85 -15.88
C CYS A 183 12.81 19.01 -14.60
N HIS A 184 13.14 17.72 -14.70
CA HIS A 184 13.25 16.85 -13.55
C HIS A 184 14.28 17.40 -12.57
N LEU A 185 15.52 17.62 -13.02
CA LEU A 185 16.61 18.12 -12.20
C LEU A 185 16.29 19.47 -11.54
N LYS A 186 15.70 20.40 -12.29
CA LYS A 186 15.36 21.74 -11.79
C LYS A 186 14.10 21.74 -10.90
N GLY A 187 13.19 20.79 -11.10
CA GLY A 187 11.99 20.60 -10.30
C GLY A 187 12.21 19.80 -9.01
N THR A 188 13.29 19.02 -8.91
CA THR A 188 13.66 18.26 -7.71
C THR A 188 14.06 19.18 -6.57
N ASP A 189 13.45 19.02 -5.39
CA ASP A 189 13.91 19.59 -4.14
C ASP A 189 15.07 18.75 -3.57
N PHE A 190 16.18 19.42 -3.27
CA PHE A 190 17.33 18.78 -2.62
C PHE A 190 17.31 19.08 -1.13
N VAL A 191 17.31 18.03 -0.32
CA VAL A 191 17.27 18.11 1.14
C VAL A 191 18.62 17.70 1.71
N HIS A 192 19.28 18.62 2.43
CA HIS A 192 20.48 18.28 3.18
C HIS A 192 20.10 17.73 4.55
N VAL A 193 20.63 16.56 4.90
CA VAL A 193 20.33 15.92 6.17
C VAL A 193 21.57 15.82 7.03
N TYR A 194 21.43 16.20 8.30
CA TYR A 194 22.49 16.03 9.27
C TYR A 194 21.93 15.83 10.68
N THR A 195 22.75 15.25 11.54
CA THR A 195 22.45 15.00 12.94
C THR A 195 23.14 16.04 13.83
N LYS A 196 22.49 16.42 14.93
CA LYS A 196 23.08 17.23 15.98
C LYS A 196 22.97 16.49 17.32
N ASN A 197 24.09 16.33 18.02
CA ASN A 197 24.07 15.82 19.39
C ASN A 197 23.94 17.00 20.36
N GLU A 198 22.79 17.13 21.01
CA GLU A 198 22.55 18.12 22.07
C GLU A 198 22.45 17.45 23.45
N THR A 199 23.03 16.24 23.57
CA THR A 199 23.09 15.48 24.81
C THR A 199 24.49 15.53 25.41
N ASN A 200 24.61 15.15 26.69
CA ASN A 200 25.90 14.98 27.36
C ASN A 200 26.52 13.59 27.13
N MET A 201 25.95 12.78 26.24
CA MET A 201 26.41 11.42 25.94
C MET A 201 27.07 11.35 24.57
N VAL A 202 28.04 10.45 24.41
CA VAL A 202 28.64 10.15 23.11
C VAL A 202 27.65 9.31 22.30
N ILE A 203 27.28 9.78 21.11
CA ILE A 203 26.49 9.00 20.15
C ILE A 203 27.44 8.04 19.43
N PRO A 204 27.16 6.72 19.43
CA PRO A 204 27.98 5.77 18.71
C PRO A 204 28.04 6.12 17.21
N SER A 205 29.24 6.17 16.62
CA SER A 205 29.41 6.54 15.20
C SER A 205 28.62 5.64 14.26
N ARG A 206 28.46 4.37 14.63
CA ARG A 206 27.63 3.41 13.89
C ARG A 206 26.17 3.88 13.82
N LEU A 207 25.58 4.27 14.94
CA LEU A 207 24.22 4.79 14.99
C LEU A 207 24.08 6.07 14.15
N GLN A 208 25.06 6.97 14.24
CA GLN A 208 25.06 8.20 13.46
C GLN A 208 25.06 7.91 11.95
N ASN A 209 25.91 6.98 11.50
CA ASN A 209 25.96 6.57 10.10
C ASN A 209 24.67 5.88 9.65
N ASP A 210 24.12 4.98 10.48
CA ASP A 210 22.90 4.22 10.17
C ASP A 210 21.67 5.14 10.07
N LEU A 211 21.64 6.24 10.84
CA LEU A 211 20.60 7.27 10.75
C LEU A 211 20.80 8.22 9.56
N LEU A 212 22.03 8.41 9.08
CA LEU A 212 22.36 9.28 7.96
C LEU A 212 22.34 8.56 6.60
N ASP A 213 22.28 7.22 6.58
CA ASP A 213 22.14 6.46 5.36
C ASP A 213 20.69 6.46 4.84
N PHE A 214 20.30 7.59 4.25
CA PHE A 214 18.97 7.78 3.66
C PHE A 214 18.79 7.13 2.29
N SER A 215 19.90 6.82 1.62
CA SER A 215 19.89 6.16 0.32
C SER A 215 19.26 4.76 0.44
N THR A 216 19.52 4.05 1.54
CA THR A 216 18.95 2.74 1.84
C THR A 216 17.58 2.79 2.49
N LEU A 217 17.18 3.95 3.05
CA LEU A 217 15.86 4.12 3.65
C LEU A 217 14.73 4.23 2.62
N GLY A 218 15.05 4.48 1.34
CA GLY A 218 14.07 4.63 0.27
C GLY A 218 13.20 5.87 0.46
N LEU A 219 13.78 6.97 0.96
CA LEU A 219 13.07 8.22 1.20
C LEU A 219 12.94 9.09 -0.06
N ASN A 220 13.82 8.91 -1.04
CA ASN A 220 13.77 9.67 -2.28
C ASN A 220 12.45 9.38 -3.01
N ASP A 221 11.85 10.43 -3.57
CA ASP A 221 10.69 10.32 -4.46
C ASP A 221 10.96 11.06 -5.79
N LYS A 222 9.97 11.11 -6.70
CA LYS A 222 10.09 11.76 -8.02
C LYS A 222 10.63 13.19 -7.91
N TRP A 223 10.34 13.90 -6.82
CA TRP A 223 10.62 15.33 -6.71
C TRP A 223 11.46 15.72 -5.49
N THR A 224 11.95 14.77 -4.71
CA THR A 224 12.69 15.03 -3.48
C THR A 224 13.85 14.06 -3.34
N ILE A 225 15.06 14.60 -3.18
CA ILE A 225 16.27 13.81 -2.99
C ILE A 225 16.97 14.23 -1.70
N TYR A 226 17.34 13.25 -0.89
CA TYR A 226 18.00 13.45 0.40
C TYR A 226 19.50 13.15 0.31
N HIS A 227 20.34 14.06 0.81
CA HIS A 227 21.79 13.88 0.89
C HIS A 227 22.31 14.10 2.30
N SER A 228 23.00 13.10 2.85
CA SER A 228 23.74 13.21 4.11
C SER A 228 25.03 14.02 3.98
N ASN A 229 25.69 13.92 2.83
CA ASN A 229 26.88 14.72 2.50
C ASN A 229 26.53 15.77 1.44
N LYS A 230 27.02 16.99 1.64
CA LYS A 230 26.84 18.06 0.64
C LYS A 230 27.56 17.71 -0.65
N GLN A 231 26.82 17.68 -1.76
CA GLN A 231 27.38 17.47 -3.09
C GLN A 231 27.85 18.79 -3.70
N LYS A 232 28.94 18.73 -4.48
CA LYS A 232 29.43 19.89 -5.24
C LYS A 232 28.39 20.25 -6.31
N ASN A 233 28.16 21.54 -6.52
CA ASN A 233 27.21 22.09 -7.51
C ASN A 233 25.73 21.78 -7.25
N THR A 234 25.36 21.32 -6.05
CA THR A 234 23.95 21.14 -5.66
C THR A 234 23.52 22.27 -4.75
N ASN A 235 22.47 23.00 -5.17
CA ASN A 235 21.80 23.95 -4.28
C ASN A 235 20.71 23.22 -3.49
N TYR A 236 20.75 23.32 -2.16
CA TYR A 236 19.81 22.66 -1.27
C TYR A 236 18.66 23.61 -0.91
N ASP A 237 17.43 23.16 -1.11
CA ASP A 237 16.23 23.95 -0.79
C ASP A 237 15.85 23.85 0.67
N PHE A 238 16.08 22.68 1.25
CA PHE A 238 15.68 22.35 2.61
C PHE A 238 16.83 21.70 3.38
N ALA A 239 16.79 21.83 4.70
CA ALA A 239 17.56 21.01 5.61
C ALA A 239 16.65 20.23 6.53
N MET A 240 17.05 19.00 6.81
CA MET A 240 16.46 18.16 7.83
C MET A 240 17.48 17.93 8.93
N VAL A 241 17.16 18.40 10.14
CA VAL A 241 18.08 18.32 11.28
C VAL A 241 17.52 17.35 12.31
N VAL A 242 18.24 16.25 12.54
CA VAL A 242 17.90 15.28 13.58
C VAL A 242 18.68 15.65 14.83
N SER A 243 18.01 16.24 15.82
CA SER A 243 18.65 16.69 17.05
C SER A 243 18.34 15.74 18.21
N PHE A 244 19.37 15.09 18.76
CA PHE A 244 19.26 14.29 19.97
C PHE A 244 19.17 15.21 21.18
N ARG A 245 18.08 15.10 21.93
CA ARG A 245 17.77 15.97 23.08
C ARG A 245 18.07 15.33 24.42
N GLY A 246 17.97 14.00 24.50
CA GLY A 246 18.31 13.28 25.72
C GLY A 246 18.46 11.79 25.48
N ILE A 247 19.36 11.17 26.21
CA ILE A 247 19.52 9.72 26.29
C ILE A 247 19.46 9.38 27.77
N ASN A 248 18.47 8.59 28.16
CA ASN A 248 18.24 8.17 29.53
C ASN A 248 18.43 6.67 29.62
N ILE A 249 19.42 6.22 30.40
CA ILE A 249 19.66 4.81 30.65
C ILE A 249 19.37 4.54 32.12
N SER A 250 18.50 3.58 32.40
CA SER A 250 18.21 3.19 33.77
C SER A 250 19.36 2.34 34.36
N PRO A 251 19.54 2.39 35.70
CA PRO A 251 20.50 1.51 36.34
C PRO A 251 20.09 0.05 36.20
N GLU A 252 21.05 -0.84 36.33
CA GLU A 252 20.84 -2.28 36.33
C GLU A 252 20.04 -2.69 37.56
N LYS A 253 18.88 -3.31 37.35
CA LYS A 253 17.99 -3.76 38.42
C LYS A 253 17.76 -5.26 38.33
N VAL A 254 17.79 -5.93 39.47
CA VAL A 254 17.37 -7.32 39.63
C VAL A 254 16.24 -7.33 40.64
N PHE A 255 15.07 -7.77 40.20
CA PHE A 255 13.92 -7.99 41.09
C PHE A 255 13.82 -9.47 41.42
N GLU A 256 13.61 -9.76 42.70
CA GLU A 256 13.53 -11.12 43.21
C GLU A 256 12.14 -11.36 43.79
N ARG A 257 11.56 -12.53 43.50
CA ARG A 257 10.27 -12.94 44.06
C ARG A 257 10.28 -14.42 44.38
N GLU A 258 9.84 -14.75 45.59
CA GLU A 258 9.58 -16.12 46.01
C GLU A 258 8.08 -16.38 46.07
N PHE A 259 7.64 -17.54 45.57
CA PHE A 259 6.26 -17.99 45.73
C PHE A 259 6.13 -19.51 45.65
N SER A 260 5.14 -20.05 46.35
CA SER A 260 4.82 -21.48 46.37
C SER A 260 3.67 -21.80 45.42
N LYS A 261 3.77 -22.94 44.74
CA LYS A 261 2.72 -23.49 43.87
C LYS A 261 2.37 -24.89 44.33
N GLU A 262 1.07 -25.18 44.31
CA GLU A 262 0.50 -26.49 44.60
C GLU A 262 -0.43 -26.89 43.46
N LYS A 263 -0.35 -28.14 43.02
CA LYS A 263 -1.22 -28.66 41.97
C LYS A 263 -1.57 -30.12 42.21
N LEU A 264 -2.82 -30.46 41.99
CA LEU A 264 -3.28 -31.85 41.95
C LEU A 264 -2.97 -32.43 40.56
N ILE A 265 -2.10 -33.44 40.49
CA ILE A 265 -1.74 -34.10 39.22
C ILE A 265 -2.03 -35.59 39.28
N LYS A 266 -2.41 -36.17 38.14
CA LYS A 266 -2.52 -37.61 37.98
C LYS A 266 -1.12 -38.24 37.97
N ASN A 267 -0.83 -39.10 38.93
CA ASN A 267 0.38 -39.91 39.01
C ASN A 267 0.01 -41.39 38.83
N GLY A 268 -0.23 -41.76 37.57
CA GLY A 268 -0.67 -43.10 37.19
C GLY A 268 -2.13 -43.39 37.54
N THR A 269 -2.46 -44.67 37.53
CA THR A 269 -3.77 -45.18 37.93
C THR A 269 -3.61 -46.21 39.04
N LYS A 270 -4.57 -46.29 39.95
CA LYS A 270 -4.61 -47.26 41.04
C LYS A 270 -5.88 -48.10 40.94
N PRO A 271 -5.86 -49.37 41.38
CA PRO A 271 -7.06 -50.20 41.39
C PRO A 271 -8.11 -49.61 42.34
N GLN A 272 -9.35 -49.52 41.88
CA GLN A 272 -10.48 -49.16 42.73
C GLN A 272 -10.75 -50.29 43.71
N LEU A 273 -10.76 -50.01 45.01
CA LEU A 273 -11.01 -51.01 46.06
C LEU A 273 -12.46 -50.91 46.56
N ASN A 274 -13.09 -52.05 46.83
CA ASN A 274 -14.39 -52.11 47.53
C ASN A 274 -14.22 -51.93 49.05
N SER A 275 -15.31 -51.88 49.82
CA SER A 275 -15.29 -51.70 51.29
C SER A 275 -14.48 -52.75 52.05
N ASN A 276 -14.12 -53.87 51.40
CA ASN A 276 -13.34 -54.97 51.95
C ASN A 276 -11.86 -54.95 51.49
N GLY A 277 -11.43 -53.88 50.81
CA GLY A 277 -10.05 -53.71 50.34
C GLY A 277 -9.68 -54.54 49.10
N GLN A 278 -10.65 -55.14 48.40
CA GLN A 278 -10.40 -55.96 47.20
C GLN A 278 -10.59 -55.14 45.91
N PRO A 279 -9.78 -55.39 44.85
CA PRO A 279 -9.92 -54.70 43.57
C PRO A 279 -11.27 -54.97 42.90
N VAL A 280 -12.01 -53.92 42.59
CA VAL A 280 -13.27 -53.97 41.84
C VAL A 280 -12.95 -54.34 40.39
N LYS A 281 -13.65 -55.36 39.86
CA LYS A 281 -13.50 -55.85 38.49
C LYS A 281 -14.73 -55.50 37.66
N ASP A 282 -14.53 -55.18 36.38
CA ASP A 282 -15.59 -54.94 35.41
C ASP A 282 -16.31 -56.24 34.99
N GLU A 283 -17.35 -56.14 34.17
CA GLU A 283 -18.13 -57.28 33.65
C GLU A 283 -17.28 -58.27 32.82
N LYS A 284 -16.04 -57.91 32.45
CA LYS A 284 -15.09 -58.74 31.72
C LYS A 284 -13.96 -59.30 32.61
N GLY A 285 -14.00 -59.04 33.91
CA GLY A 285 -13.02 -59.54 34.88
C GLY A 285 -11.74 -58.70 35.01
N ASN A 286 -11.64 -57.54 34.34
CA ASN A 286 -10.48 -56.65 34.43
C ASN A 286 -10.64 -55.66 35.60
N THR A 287 -9.54 -55.35 36.28
CA THR A 287 -9.56 -54.41 37.41
C THR A 287 -9.86 -52.99 36.95
N ILE A 288 -10.85 -52.35 37.58
CA ILE A 288 -11.18 -50.95 37.32
C ILE A 288 -10.08 -50.07 37.91
N MET A 289 -9.44 -49.29 37.04
CA MET A 289 -8.34 -48.39 37.39
C MET A 289 -8.86 -46.96 37.52
N ILE A 290 -8.68 -46.35 38.68
CA ILE A 290 -9.03 -44.95 38.95
C ILE A 290 -7.79 -44.07 38.95
N ASP A 291 -7.97 -42.79 38.62
CA ASP A 291 -6.87 -41.83 38.55
C ASP A 291 -6.27 -41.60 39.95
N ASN A 292 -4.96 -41.86 40.08
CA ASN A 292 -4.26 -41.62 41.33
C ASN A 292 -3.80 -40.16 41.38
N MET A 293 -4.61 -39.31 41.99
CA MET A 293 -4.30 -37.90 42.12
C MET A 293 -3.37 -37.67 43.32
N ILE A 294 -2.20 -37.07 43.07
CA ILE A 294 -1.27 -36.62 44.10
C ILE A 294 -1.20 -35.09 44.11
N THR A 295 -1.04 -34.52 45.28
CA THR A 295 -0.73 -33.09 45.45
C THR A 295 0.77 -32.91 45.33
N VAL A 296 1.21 -32.20 44.28
CA VAL A 296 2.61 -31.79 44.12
C VAL A 296 2.79 -30.34 44.53
N ARG A 297 3.93 -30.03 45.16
CA ARG A 297 4.30 -28.69 45.62
C ARG A 297 5.68 -28.31 45.08
N SER A 298 5.84 -27.03 44.79
CA SER A 298 7.13 -26.45 44.41
C SER A 298 7.22 -24.99 44.86
N THR A 299 8.35 -24.61 45.41
CA THR A 299 8.71 -23.23 45.70
C THR A 299 9.55 -22.69 44.56
N VAL A 300 9.17 -21.53 44.04
CA VAL A 300 9.81 -20.88 42.89
C VAL A 300 10.51 -19.61 43.34
N TYR A 301 11.77 -19.46 42.95
CA TYR A 301 12.58 -18.27 43.11
C TYR A 301 12.76 -17.61 41.74
N GLU A 302 12.02 -16.54 41.48
CA GLU A 302 12.05 -15.78 40.23
C GLU A 302 13.01 -14.60 40.34
N PHE A 303 13.85 -14.43 39.31
CA PHE A 303 14.73 -13.28 39.14
C PHE A 303 14.41 -12.58 37.82
N ARG A 304 14.21 -11.26 37.88
CA ARG A 304 13.97 -10.42 36.71
C ARG A 304 15.04 -9.35 36.62
N GLN A 305 15.92 -9.50 35.63
CA GLN A 305 16.90 -8.48 35.26
C GLN A 305 16.22 -7.46 34.34
N ASN A 306 16.31 -6.18 34.69
CA ASN A 306 15.74 -5.08 33.92
C ASN A 306 16.76 -3.95 33.75
N LYS A 307 16.88 -3.46 32.53
CA LYS A 307 17.60 -2.24 32.17
C LYS A 307 16.88 -1.63 30.97
N SER A 308 16.83 -0.31 30.87
CA SER A 308 16.12 0.39 29.81
C SER A 308 16.91 1.58 29.31
N CYS A 309 16.74 1.89 28.03
CA CYS A 309 17.30 3.05 27.36
C CYS A 309 16.16 3.79 26.65
N SER A 310 16.13 5.10 26.80
CA SER A 310 15.20 5.98 26.11
C SER A 310 15.96 7.11 25.43
N ILE A 311 15.74 7.26 24.12
CA ILE A 311 16.32 8.32 23.30
C ILE A 311 15.19 9.29 22.93
N THR A 312 15.34 10.54 23.34
CA THR A 312 14.48 11.65 22.90
C THR A 312 15.23 12.45 21.86
N ALA A 313 14.62 12.61 20.69
CA ALA A 313 15.13 13.39 19.58
C ALA A 313 14.01 14.27 19.01
N LYS A 314 14.39 15.19 18.12
CA LYS A 314 13.45 15.92 17.29
C LYS A 314 13.97 16.03 15.87
N ILE A 315 13.06 16.17 14.92
CA ILE A 315 13.36 16.44 13.52
C ILE A 315 12.88 17.85 13.21
N ASP A 316 13.80 18.73 12.82
CA ASP A 316 13.48 20.08 12.36
C ASP A 316 13.57 20.13 10.83
N TYR A 317 12.55 20.68 10.19
CA TYR A 317 12.54 20.98 8.76
C TYR A 317 12.80 22.47 8.57
N LEU A 318 13.87 22.79 7.85
CA LEU A 318 14.29 24.16 7.60
C LEU A 318 14.18 24.46 6.11
N ASN A 319 13.64 25.63 5.77
CA ASN A 319 13.77 26.17 4.42
C ASN A 319 15.09 26.94 4.35
N LEU A 320 16.02 26.48 3.50
CA LEU A 320 17.34 27.10 3.38
C LEU A 320 17.32 28.38 2.54
N ASN A 321 16.28 28.60 1.73
CA ASN A 321 16.12 29.84 0.98
C ASN A 321 15.67 31.00 1.89
N THR A 322 14.79 30.72 2.87
CA THR A 322 14.28 31.74 3.81
C THR A 322 14.91 31.68 5.20
N ASN A 323 15.69 30.65 5.49
CA ASN A 323 16.23 30.30 6.81
C ASN A 323 15.15 30.15 7.90
N GLN A 324 13.94 29.73 7.53
CA GLN A 324 12.82 29.56 8.45
C GLN A 324 12.62 28.10 8.84
N LEU A 325 12.26 27.89 10.11
CA LEU A 325 11.75 26.62 10.60
C LEU A 325 10.34 26.41 10.06
N ILE A 326 10.15 25.32 9.32
CA ILE A 326 8.88 24.92 8.74
C ILE A 326 8.08 24.13 9.79
N ASN A 327 8.66 23.05 10.31
CA ASN A 327 8.04 22.16 11.27
C ASN A 327 9.07 21.49 12.17
N THR A 328 8.63 21.11 13.36
CA THR A 328 9.39 20.26 14.29
C THR A 328 8.57 19.04 14.66
N PHE A 329 9.19 17.87 14.60
CA PHE A 329 8.56 16.60 14.97
C PHE A 329 9.34 15.95 16.12
N PRO A 330 8.77 15.84 17.34
CA PRO A 330 9.40 15.11 18.42
C PRO A 330 9.37 13.60 18.14
N ILE A 331 10.45 12.90 18.47
CA ILE A 331 10.54 11.45 18.35
C ILE A 331 11.17 10.88 19.62
N THR A 332 10.54 9.87 20.17
CA THR A 332 11.10 9.12 21.30
C THR A 332 11.22 7.65 20.91
N SER A 333 12.37 7.06 21.19
CA SER A 333 12.61 5.63 21.07
C SER A 333 12.94 5.04 22.43
N ASN A 334 12.44 3.82 22.67
CA ASN A 334 12.65 3.11 23.92
C ASN A 334 13.12 1.69 23.62
N PHE A 335 14.14 1.24 24.35
CA PHE A 335 14.58 -0.15 24.36
C PHE A 335 14.60 -0.66 25.80
N VAL A 336 14.06 -1.85 26.03
CA VAL A 336 14.02 -2.48 27.35
C VAL A 336 14.68 -3.84 27.24
N PHE A 337 15.78 -4.01 27.97
CA PHE A 337 16.35 -5.31 28.25
C PHE A 337 15.60 -5.94 29.41
N GLU A 338 15.02 -7.11 29.16
CA GLU A 338 14.41 -7.94 30.19
C GLU A 338 14.90 -9.38 30.06
N ASN A 339 15.45 -9.93 31.15
CA ASN A 339 15.75 -11.35 31.27
C ASN A 339 15.08 -11.90 32.54
N ILE A 340 14.18 -12.87 32.35
CA ILE A 340 13.51 -13.59 33.44
C ILE A 340 14.09 -15.00 33.48
N TYR A 341 14.59 -15.38 34.65
CA TYR A 341 15.02 -16.74 34.97
C TYR A 341 14.51 -17.13 36.36
N ALA A 342 14.36 -18.43 36.58
CA ALA A 342 13.84 -18.90 37.86
C ALA A 342 14.53 -20.20 38.28
N ASN A 343 14.64 -20.39 39.58
CA ASN A 343 15.00 -21.66 40.20
C ASN A 343 13.77 -22.23 40.92
N TYR A 344 13.75 -23.54 41.13
CA TYR A 344 12.67 -24.19 41.87
C TYR A 344 13.22 -25.20 42.87
N ASN A 345 12.47 -25.40 43.95
CA ASN A 345 12.68 -26.45 44.93
C ASN A 345 11.38 -27.24 45.11
N GLY A 346 11.40 -28.53 44.76
CA GLY A 346 10.22 -29.40 44.72
C GLY A 346 9.91 -29.92 43.31
N ASP A 347 8.64 -30.25 43.05
CA ASP A 347 8.22 -30.86 41.78
C ASP A 347 7.81 -29.79 40.76
N PRO A 348 8.54 -29.59 39.64
CA PRO A 348 8.24 -28.54 38.66
C PRO A 348 6.87 -28.71 37.98
N ARG A 349 6.25 -29.90 38.06
CA ARG A 349 4.89 -30.16 37.58
C ARG A 349 3.82 -29.44 38.40
N ALA A 350 4.17 -28.93 39.59
CA ALA A 350 3.32 -28.05 40.39
C ALA A 350 3.16 -26.66 39.76
N CYS A 351 4.08 -26.24 38.90
CA CYS A 351 4.05 -24.95 38.22
C CYS A 351 3.25 -25.01 36.91
N ASP A 352 2.77 -23.85 36.45
CA ASP A 352 2.09 -23.73 35.17
C ASP A 352 3.07 -24.00 34.00
N LYS A 353 2.58 -24.65 32.94
CA LYS A 353 3.43 -25.05 31.80
C LYS A 353 4.18 -23.87 31.16
N ASN A 354 3.57 -22.68 31.16
CA ASN A 354 4.15 -21.45 30.61
C ASN A 354 5.36 -20.94 31.43
N TYR A 355 5.54 -21.45 32.65
CA TYR A 355 6.62 -21.07 33.54
C TYR A 355 7.86 -21.96 33.40
N LEU A 356 7.69 -23.19 32.89
CA LEU A 356 8.76 -24.15 32.68
C LEU A 356 9.95 -23.61 31.87
N PRO A 357 9.78 -22.77 30.82
CA PRO A 357 10.90 -22.20 30.10
C PRO A 357 11.83 -21.34 30.96
N TYR A 358 11.33 -20.70 32.04
CA TYR A 358 12.15 -19.85 32.91
C TYR A 358 13.12 -20.65 33.77
N PHE A 359 12.81 -21.92 34.07
CA PHE A 359 13.70 -22.84 34.78
C PHE A 359 14.92 -23.27 33.96
N ASN A 360 14.83 -23.14 32.63
CA ASN A 360 15.94 -23.44 31.72
C ASN A 360 16.77 -22.20 31.38
N ARG A 361 16.39 -21.02 31.86
CA ARG A 361 17.14 -19.76 31.65
C ARG A 361 18.09 -19.53 32.81
N ARG A 362 19.11 -18.70 32.57
CA ARG A 362 20.09 -18.29 33.59
C ARG A 362 20.24 -16.78 33.58
N ALA A 363 20.88 -16.26 34.63
CA ALA A 363 21.36 -14.89 34.65
C ALA A 363 22.24 -14.63 33.42
N THR A 364 22.03 -13.49 32.78
CA THR A 364 22.85 -13.01 31.66
C THR A 364 23.48 -11.68 32.03
N SER A 365 24.60 -11.34 31.40
CA SER A 365 25.20 -10.01 31.57
C SER A 365 24.26 -8.94 31.04
N PHE A 366 24.14 -7.84 31.77
CA PHE A 366 23.40 -6.69 31.28
C PHE A 366 24.08 -6.14 30.00
N PRO A 367 23.30 -5.66 29.03
CA PRO A 367 23.87 -5.00 27.85
C PRO A 367 24.61 -3.73 28.27
N THR A 368 25.66 -3.41 27.53
CA THR A 368 26.41 -2.18 27.72
C THR A 368 25.54 -0.98 27.35
N ASN A 369 25.85 0.19 27.92
CA ASN A 369 25.13 1.42 27.61
C ASN A 369 25.20 1.75 26.11
N GLU A 370 26.36 1.53 25.48
CA GLU A 370 26.55 1.72 24.05
C GLU A 370 25.66 0.81 23.20
N GLN A 371 25.59 -0.47 23.55
CA GLN A 371 24.71 -1.42 22.85
C GLN A 371 23.25 -1.02 22.97
N MET A 372 22.80 -0.62 24.17
CA MET A 372 21.41 -0.18 24.36
C MET A 372 21.07 1.11 23.59
N ILE A 373 22.02 2.04 23.47
CA ILE A 373 21.85 3.24 22.64
C ILE A 373 21.70 2.84 21.16
N TYR A 374 22.53 1.90 20.70
CA TYR A 374 22.44 1.37 19.33
C TYR A 374 21.11 0.67 19.06
N ASP A 375 20.65 -0.20 19.96
CA ASP A 375 19.39 -0.94 19.82
C ASP A 375 18.16 -0.02 19.83
N SER A 376 18.16 1.02 20.68
CA SER A 376 17.16 2.11 20.59
C SER A 376 17.25 2.87 19.25
N GLY A 377 18.42 2.93 18.65
CA GLY A 377 18.66 3.57 17.37
C GLY A 377 17.88 2.99 16.19
N GLU A 378 17.69 1.67 16.15
CA GLU A 378 16.94 0.99 15.09
C GLU A 378 15.45 1.36 15.10
N ASP A 379 14.83 1.40 16.29
CA ASP A 379 13.46 1.89 16.44
C ASP A 379 13.37 3.39 16.09
N LEU A 380 14.36 4.20 16.48
CA LEU A 380 14.45 5.61 16.10
C LEU A 380 14.50 5.78 14.57
N LYS A 381 15.28 4.97 13.86
CA LYS A 381 15.39 4.97 12.40
C LYS A 381 14.05 4.69 11.73
N ASN A 382 13.33 3.67 12.21
CA ASN A 382 12.00 3.34 11.70
C ASN A 382 10.98 4.45 11.94
N LYS A 383 10.99 5.06 13.13
CA LYS A 383 10.14 6.21 13.45
C LYS A 383 10.46 7.40 12.56
N LEU A 384 11.74 7.70 12.37
CA LEU A 384 12.21 8.77 11.50
C LEU A 384 11.72 8.57 10.06
N LYS A 385 11.88 7.36 9.49
CA LYS A 385 11.33 7.02 8.17
C LYS A 385 9.83 7.29 8.11
N SER A 386 9.07 6.79 9.08
CA SER A 386 7.61 6.95 9.12
C SER A 386 7.18 8.43 9.23
N THR A 387 7.95 9.26 9.93
CA THR A 387 7.66 10.68 10.10
C THR A 387 7.92 11.44 8.82
N ILE A 388 9.01 11.13 8.11
CA ILE A 388 9.37 11.79 6.85
C ILE A 388 8.39 11.40 5.74
N THR A 389 8.04 10.12 5.61
CA THR A 389 7.08 9.68 4.58
C THR A 389 5.70 10.31 4.76
N ARG A 390 5.28 10.56 6.00
CA ARG A 390 3.99 11.20 6.31
C ARG A 390 4.00 12.72 6.18
N ASN A 391 5.15 13.36 6.37
CA ASN A 391 5.26 14.80 6.41
C ASN A 391 6.24 15.27 5.33
N LYS A 392 5.72 15.66 4.16
CA LYS A 392 6.54 16.21 3.08
C LYS A 392 6.91 17.68 3.35
N PHE A 393 8.06 18.11 2.82
CA PHE A 393 8.53 19.50 2.89
C PHE A 393 7.65 20.46 2.10
N ARG A 394 7.14 20.01 0.95
CA ARG A 394 6.14 20.70 0.15
C ARG A 394 4.84 19.89 0.17
N ARG A 395 3.72 20.58 0.39
CA ARG A 395 2.37 20.02 0.28
C ARG A 395 1.83 20.18 -1.13
#